data_AF-A0A356QH46-F1
#
_entry.id   AF-A0A356QH46-F1
#
_cell.length_a   1.000
_cell.length_b   1.000
_cell.length_c   1.000
_cell.angle_alpha   90.00
_cell.angle_beta   90.00
_cell.angle_gamma   90.00
#
_symmetry.space_group_name_H-M   'P 1'
#
loop_
_entity.id
_entity.type
_entity.pdbx_description
1 polymer ?
#
loop_
_entity_poly.entity_id
_entity_poly.type
_entity_poly.pdbx_seq_one_letter_code
_entity_poly.pdbx_strand_id
1 'polypeptide(L)' 'AVMFTLGALLPLLVAWWAPLVLLIPLVAIASLASLALLGALAAKVGGAPVRTAALRVLFWGALAMALTSLIGRLFGVMA' A
#
# COMPACT_ATOMS: atom_id res chain seq x y z
N ALA A 1 4.09 -10.93 12.40
CA ALA A 1 5.35 -10.31 11.94
C ALA A 1 5.72 -10.73 10.51
N VAL A 2 5.93 -12.02 10.22
CA VAL A 2 6.44 -12.51 8.92
C VAL A 2 5.57 -12.14 7.70
N MET A 3 4.24 -12.24 7.81
CA MET A 3 3.32 -11.85 6.73
C MET A 3 3.36 -10.34 6.43
N PHE A 4 3.61 -9.52 7.45
CA PHE A 4 3.71 -8.07 7.29
C PHE A 4 5.01 -7.70 6.57
N THR A 5 6.13 -8.31 6.95
CA THR A 5 7.44 -8.08 6.31
C THR A 5 7.44 -8.57 4.86
N LEU A 6 6.82 -9.72 4.57
CA LEU A 6 6.65 -10.21 3.20
C LEU A 6 5.81 -9.27 2.34
N GLY A 7 4.74 -8.71 2.90
CA GLY A 7 3.92 -7.70 2.23
C GLY A 7 4.68 -6.43 1.91
N ALA A 8 5.51 -5.96 2.84
CA ALA A 8 6.28 -4.74 2.67
C ALA A 8 7.45 -4.89 1.70
N LEU A 9 7.85 -6.11 1.34
CA LEU A 9 9.04 -6.37 0.53
C LEU A 9 8.94 -5.74 -0.88
N LEU A 10 7.77 -5.86 -1.52
CA LEU A 10 7.51 -5.28 -2.84
C LEU A 10 7.64 -3.74 -2.84
N PRO A 11 6.92 -2.99 -1.99
CA PRO A 11 7.07 -1.53 -1.95
C PRO A 11 8.47 -1.07 -1.49
N LEU A 12 9.16 -1.83 -0.64
CA LEU A 12 10.57 -1.56 -0.29
C LEU A 12 11.49 -1.67 -1.51
N LEU A 13 11.33 -2.71 -2.33
CA LEU A 13 12.13 -2.89 -3.55
C LEU A 13 11.88 -1.73 -4.53
N VAL A 14 10.62 -1.32 -4.65
CA VAL A 14 10.22 -0.19 -5.50
C VAL A 14 10.79 1.12 -4.99
N ALA A 15 10.76 1.37 -3.67
CA ALA A 15 11.37 2.55 -3.08
C ALA A 15 12.89 2.63 -3.33
N TRP A 16 13.58 1.48 -3.36
CA TRP A 16 15.01 1.42 -3.60
C TRP A 16 15.40 1.78 -5.04
N TRP A 17 14.54 1.48 -6.02
CA TRP A 17 14.82 1.67 -7.45
C TRP A 17 14.13 2.89 -8.06
N ALA A 18 13.11 3.46 -7.40
CA ALA A 18 12.31 4.52 -7.98
C ALA A 18 13.09 5.85 -8.09
N PRO A 19 13.01 6.54 -9.24
CA PRO A 19 13.53 7.90 -9.35
C PRO A 19 12.74 8.84 -8.43
N LEU A 20 13.41 9.83 -7.82
CA LEU A 20 12.84 10.70 -6.78
C LEU A 20 11.47 11.30 -7.16
N VAL A 21 11.33 11.74 -8.41
CA VAL A 21 10.11 12.35 -8.96
C VAL A 21 8.92 11.39 -8.95
N LEU A 22 9.17 10.09 -9.11
CA LEU A 22 8.13 9.06 -9.17
C LEU A 22 8.05 8.21 -7.89
N LEU A 23 8.90 8.47 -6.89
CA LEU A 23 9.01 7.64 -5.70
C LEU A 23 7.65 7.49 -4.99
N ILE A 24 6.98 8.60 -4.69
CA ILE A 24 5.68 8.60 -4.02
C ILE A 24 4.62 7.80 -4.79
N PRO A 25 4.33 8.09 -6.08
CA PRO A 25 3.30 7.34 -6.81
C PRO A 25 3.67 5.86 -7.00
N LEU A 26 4.95 5.53 -7.25
CA LEU A 26 5.37 4.15 -7.48
C LEU A 26 5.26 3.30 -6.21
N VAL A 27 5.70 3.84 -5.07
CA VAL A 27 5.60 3.17 -3.76
C VAL A 27 4.14 3.01 -3.33
N ALA A 28 3.29 4.02 -3.60
CA ALA A 28 1.86 3.93 -3.30
C ALA A 28 1.19 2.80 -4.11
N ILE A 29 1.45 2.73 -5.42
CA ILE A 29 0.91 1.67 -6.29
C ILE A 29 1.39 0.29 -5.82
N ALA A 30 2.69 0.14 -5.55
CA ALA A 30 3.27 -1.12 -5.08
C ALA A 30 2.68 -1.56 -3.73
N SER A 31 2.48 -0.62 -2.81
CA SER A 31 1.89 -0.89 -1.50
C SER A 31 0.43 -1.32 -1.61
N LEU A 32 -0.37 -0.64 -2.44
CA LEU A 32 -1.77 -0.99 -2.67
C LEU A 32 -1.90 -2.36 -3.36
N ALA A 33 -1.02 -2.67 -4.33
CA ALA A 33 -0.96 -3.98 -4.97
C ALA A 33 -0.64 -5.09 -3.96
N SER A 34 0.33 -4.85 -3.07
CA SER A 34 0.68 -5.80 -2.00
C SER A 34 -0.46 -5.99 -1.00
N LEU A 35 -1.11 -4.90 -0.57
CA LEU A 35 -2.28 -4.94 0.31
C LEU A 35 -3.46 -5.69 -0.31
N ALA A 36 -3.70 -5.52 -1.61
CA ALA A 36 -4.73 -6.23 -2.34
C ALA A 36 -4.45 -7.74 -2.38
N LEU A 37 -3.20 -8.14 -2.67
CA LEU A 37 -2.77 -9.53 -2.70
C LEU A 37 -2.88 -10.18 -1.32
N LEU A 38 -2.36 -9.54 -0.28
CA LEU A 38 -2.42 -10.05 1.09
C LEU A 38 -3.86 -10.09 1.62
N GLY A 39 -4.66 -9.06 1.36
CA GLY A 39 -6.08 -9.02 1.72
C GLY A 39 -6.87 -10.13 1.03
N ALA A 40 -6.55 -10.43 -0.22
CA ALA A 40 -7.13 -11.53 -0.96
C ALA A 40 -6.72 -12.90 -0.41
N LEU A 41 -5.44 -13.10 -0.10
CA LEU A 41 -4.94 -14.32 0.53
C LEU A 41 -5.59 -14.54 1.91
N ALA A 42 -5.63 -13.50 2.76
CA ALA A 42 -6.23 -13.59 4.08
C ALA A 42 -7.72 -13.94 4.01
N ALA A 43 -8.46 -13.37 3.07
CA ALA A 43 -9.87 -13.69 2.85
C ALA A 43 -10.07 -15.12 2.34
N LYS A 44 -9.20 -15.59 1.44
CA LYS A 44 -9.23 -16.96 0.91
C LYS A 44 -8.98 -18.00 2.02
N VAL A 45 -8.01 -17.73 2.91
CA VAL A 45 -7.72 -18.60 4.06
C VAL A 45 -8.84 -18.53 5.11
N GLY A 46 -9.44 -17.36 5.31
CA GLY A 46 -10.53 -17.14 6.28
C GLY A 46 -11.94 -17.51 5.81
N GLY A 47 -12.11 -18.04 4.60
CA GLY A 47 -13.42 -18.43 4.04
C GLY A 47 -14.36 -17.26 3.70
N ALA A 48 -13.85 -16.02 3.71
CA ALA A 48 -14.64 -14.81 3.45
C ALA A 48 -14.60 -14.42 1.95
N PRO A 49 -15.60 -13.66 1.45
CA PRO A 49 -15.59 -13.17 0.09
C PRO A 49 -14.37 -12.26 -0.19
N VAL A 50 -13.46 -12.79 -1.01
CA VAL A 50 -12.16 -12.19 -1.38
C VAL A 50 -12.29 -10.76 -1.89
N ARG A 51 -13.30 -10.52 -2.74
CA ARG A 51 -13.49 -9.23 -3.42
C ARG A 51 -13.82 -8.11 -2.44
N THR A 52 -14.74 -8.35 -1.51
CA THR A 52 -15.12 -7.40 -0.45
C THR A 52 -14.00 -7.15 0.55
N ALA A 53 -13.23 -8.18 0.88
CA ALA A 53 -12.07 -8.02 1.77
C ALA A 53 -10.98 -7.17 1.12
N ALA A 54 -10.61 -7.48 -0.13
CA ALA A 54 -9.62 -6.72 -0.89
C ALA A 54 -10.05 -5.26 -1.07
N LEU A 55 -11.31 -5.00 -1.45
CA LEU A 55 -11.84 -3.64 -1.63
C LEU A 55 -11.78 -2.82 -0.34
N ARG A 56 -12.17 -3.41 0.80
CA ARG A 56 -12.12 -2.70 2.09
C ARG A 56 -10.69 -2.34 2.47
N VAL A 57 -9.73 -3.25 2.29
CA VAL A 57 -8.32 -3.02 2.60
C VAL A 57 -7.70 -1.98 1.66
N LEU A 58 -7.98 -2.08 0.35
CA LEU A 58 -7.54 -1.10 -0.65
C LEU A 58 -8.11 0.30 -0.36
N PHE A 59 -9.40 0.39 -0.06
CA PHE A 59 -10.05 1.67 0.21
C PHE A 59 -9.45 2.36 1.44
N TRP A 60 -9.35 1.65 2.57
CA TRP A 60 -8.77 2.21 3.79
C TRP A 60 -7.27 2.50 3.64
N GLY A 61 -6.53 1.65 2.93
CA GLY A 61 -5.11 1.87 2.65
C GLY A 61 -4.87 3.10 1.76
N ALA A 62 -5.66 3.25 0.69
CA ALA A 62 -5.56 4.39 -0.22
C ALA A 62 -5.95 5.70 0.49
N LEU A 63 -7.00 5.67 1.32
CA LEU A 63 -7.40 6.83 2.11
C LEU A 63 -6.30 7.28 3.07
N ALA A 64 -5.67 6.33 3.78
CA ALA A 64 -4.56 6.63 4.68
C ALA A 64 -3.37 7.24 3.92
N MET A 65 -3.00 6.68 2.77
CA MET A 65 -1.93 7.24 1.93
C MET A 65 -2.26 8.64 1.43
N ALA A 66 -3.50 8.88 0.98
CA ALA A 66 -3.94 10.19 0.51
C ALA A 66 -3.84 11.26 1.61
N LEU A 67 -4.31 10.93 2.83
CA LEU A 67 -4.21 11.82 3.98
C LEU A 67 -2.76 12.10 4.36
N THR A 68 -1.90 11.08 4.37
CA THR A 68 -0.48 11.23 4.71
C THR A 68 0.23 12.13 3.69
N SER A 69 -0.09 11.95 2.40
CA SER A 69 0.46 12.80 1.33
C SER A 69 -0.07 14.24 1.44
N LEU A 70 -1.34 14.43 1.75
CA LEU A 70 -1.93 15.76 1.90
C LEU A 70 -1.27 16.53 3.05
N ILE A 71 -1.07 15.87 4.19
CA ILE A 71 -0.36 16.45 5.34
C ILE A 71 1.08 16.84 4.92
N GLY A 72 1.82 15.94 4.27
CA GLY A 72 3.18 16.25 3.81
C GLY A 72 3.25 17.45 2.84
N ARG A 73 2.22 17.65 2.02
CA ARG A 73 2.08 18.84 1.15
C ARG A 73 1.75 20.10 1.94
N LEU A 74 0.81 20.03 2.89
CA LEU A 74 0.38 21.17 3.71
C LEU A 74 1.52 21.73 4.57
N PHE A 75 2.39 20.86 5.07
CA PHE A 75 3.54 21.25 5.90
C PHE A 75 4.83 21.50 5.09
N GLY A 76 4.77 21.46 3.75
CA GLY A 76 5.94 21.71 2.89
C GLY A 76 7.08 20.70 3.06
N VAL A 77 6.80 19.52 3.62
CA VAL A 77 7.80 18.45 3.86
C VAL A 77 8.15 17.73 2.55
N MET A 78 7.32 17.88 1.51
CA MET A 78 7.64 17.44 0.15
C MET A 78 8.34 18.56 -0.62
N ALA A 79 9.68 18.52 -0.63
CA ALA A 79 10.54 19.25 -1.56
C ALA A 79 11.22 18.25 -2.51
#